data_AF-A0A202DGH1-F1
#
_entry.id   AF-A0A202DGH1-F1
#
_cell.length_a   1.000
_cell.length_b   1.000
_cell.length_c   1.000
_cell.angle_alpha   90.00
_cell.angle_beta   90.00
_cell.angle_gamma   90.00
#
_symmetry.space_group_name_H-M   'P 1'
#
loop_
_entity.id
_entity.type
_entity.pdbx_description
1 polymer ?
#
loop_
_entity_poly.entity_id
_entity_poly.type
_entity_poly.pdbx_seq_one_letter_code
_entity_poly.pdbx_strand_id
1 'polypeptide(L)'
;MCEQAKNDNGNIWKYVDIRYVPFFLIVSSLILTFFIFLITRGAIFPEFDYSKTGEIGDTIGGVSAPFIGMIGVFLTFAAFYIQYKANQTHIEQFVQQYDKEQKNEARDICKWLIEKNREIANQVHVNDMKGASCFSLLCQEYELTYRIAKIFFEEILDNSAIINISYVVFLNGVGPISDKINRDLFSHVSGFDEFIEQLKSSKRNIEYAISAKSAEHLETSIEDKFFSMGYAPFEGHNTTLGHYFRNIYHLLKEVDSYSHGNLNLHEKYQLVKHLRTQMSTYEQVILYFNSLSVYGRPLKEEGYIEKYKLVKNIPFPLVEFAGDIKGNYGDVEFEWDEIRARSE
;
A
#
# COMPACT_ATOMS: atom_id res chain seq x y z
N MET A 1 26.14 -7.92 -13.09
CA MET A 1 27.56 -8.36 -13.01
C MET A 1 28.47 -7.24 -12.48
N CYS A 2 28.13 -6.57 -11.38
CA CYS A 2 28.98 -5.55 -10.74
C CYS A 2 29.02 -5.66 -9.21
N GLU A 3 28.75 -6.85 -8.65
CA GLU A 3 28.59 -7.05 -7.21
C GLU A 3 29.44 -8.21 -6.67
N GLN A 4 30.50 -8.61 -7.39
CA GLN A 4 31.42 -9.68 -6.95
C GLN A 4 32.89 -9.27 -6.88
N ALA A 5 33.23 -7.99 -7.11
CA ALA A 5 34.63 -7.56 -7.20
C ALA A 5 35.14 -6.71 -6.02
N LYS A 6 34.48 -6.72 -4.85
CA LYS A 6 34.84 -5.83 -3.73
C LYS A 6 35.07 -6.51 -2.38
N ASN A 7 35.42 -7.80 -2.37
CA ASN A 7 35.65 -8.52 -1.12
C ASN A 7 36.91 -9.38 -1.15
N ASP A 8 38.06 -8.79 -1.46
CA ASP A 8 39.36 -9.46 -1.36
C ASP A 8 40.47 -8.53 -0.86
N ASN A 9 40.15 -7.63 0.07
CA ASN A 9 41.18 -6.93 0.83
C ASN A 9 41.37 -7.62 2.20
N GLY A 10 42.30 -8.58 2.22
CA GLY A 10 43.17 -8.89 3.35
C GLY A 10 42.56 -8.91 4.76
N ASN A 11 41.60 -9.79 5.02
CA ASN A 11 41.16 -10.09 6.40
C ASN A 11 42.13 -11.08 7.06
N ILE A 12 43.17 -10.56 7.71
CA ILE A 12 44.14 -11.33 8.52
C ILE A 12 43.42 -12.12 9.65
N TRP A 13 42.23 -11.66 10.04
CA TRP A 13 41.36 -12.26 11.04
C TRP A 13 40.74 -13.61 10.65
N LYS A 14 40.83 -14.05 9.38
CA LYS A 14 40.29 -15.35 8.94
C LYS A 14 41.03 -16.56 9.55
N TYR A 15 42.20 -16.33 10.15
CA TYR A 15 43.07 -17.38 10.70
C TYR A 15 43.19 -17.37 12.23
N VAL A 16 42.51 -16.46 12.93
CA VAL A 16 42.54 -16.39 14.40
C VAL A 16 41.20 -16.88 14.93
N ASP A 17 41.12 -18.17 15.29
CA ASP A 17 39.92 -18.70 15.97
C ASP A 17 39.89 -18.18 17.41
N ILE A 18 38.93 -17.29 17.67
CA ILE A 18 38.71 -16.57 18.94
C ILE A 18 38.67 -17.50 20.16
N ARG A 19 38.35 -18.78 19.97
CA ARG A 19 38.30 -19.79 21.05
C ARG A 19 39.66 -20.06 21.70
N TYR A 20 40.77 -19.80 21.01
CA TYR A 20 42.13 -20.05 21.55
C TYR A 20 42.76 -18.83 22.24
N VAL A 21 42.17 -17.65 22.10
CA VAL A 21 42.63 -16.42 22.77
C VAL A 21 42.74 -16.57 24.30
N PRO A 22 41.73 -17.10 25.03
CA PRO A 22 41.85 -17.28 26.48
C PRO A 22 42.94 -18.29 26.86
N PHE A 23 43.14 -19.35 26.08
CA PHE A 23 44.23 -20.32 26.32
C PHE A 23 45.60 -19.65 26.18
N PHE A 24 45.81 -18.84 25.14
CA PHE A 24 47.08 -18.14 24.92
C PHE A 24 47.37 -17.12 26.02
N LEU A 25 46.36 -16.39 26.50
CA LEU A 25 46.49 -15.46 27.62
C LEU A 25 46.87 -16.18 28.93
N ILE A 26 46.25 -17.33 29.21
CA ILE A 26 46.57 -18.14 30.40
C ILE A 26 47.99 -18.68 30.33
N VAL A 27 48.39 -19.27 29.20
CA VAL A 27 49.75 -19.80 29.01
C VAL A 27 50.79 -18.69 29.14
N SER A 28 50.56 -17.52 28.52
CA SER A 28 51.46 -16.37 28.65
C SER A 28 51.58 -15.89 30.10
N SER A 29 50.47 -15.86 30.85
CA SER A 29 50.48 -15.47 32.26
C SER A 29 51.25 -16.46 33.14
N LEU A 30 51.08 -17.77 32.90
CA LEU A 30 51.81 -18.83 33.61
C LEU A 30 53.32 -18.77 33.33
N ILE A 31 53.71 -18.56 32.08
CA ILE A 31 55.13 -18.39 31.68
C ILE A 31 55.73 -17.18 32.40
N LEU A 32 55.03 -16.05 32.42
CA LEU A 32 55.51 -14.81 33.04
C LEU A 32 55.66 -14.96 34.55
N THR A 33 54.70 -15.62 35.21
CA THR A 33 54.74 -15.93 36.65
C THR A 33 55.89 -16.89 36.98
N PHE A 34 56.10 -17.92 36.18
CA PHE A 34 57.22 -18.86 36.34
C PHE A 34 58.58 -18.18 36.18
N PHE A 35 58.69 -17.26 35.22
CA PHE A 35 59.92 -16.50 34.99
C PHE A 35 60.24 -15.55 36.15
N ILE A 36 59.23 -14.86 36.70
CA ILE A 36 59.38 -14.03 37.91
C ILE A 36 59.85 -14.89 39.10
N PHE A 37 59.28 -16.09 39.27
CA PHE A 37 59.69 -17.02 40.33
C PHE A 37 61.15 -17.46 40.18
N LEU A 38 61.61 -17.73 38.95
CA LEU A 38 63.00 -18.14 38.69
C LEU A 38 64.02 -17.04 39.03
N ILE A 39 63.71 -15.78 38.74
CA ILE A 39 64.64 -14.64 38.93
C ILE A 39 64.65 -14.12 40.38
N THR A 40 63.57 -14.35 41.14
CA THR A 40 63.46 -13.85 42.54
C THR A 40 64.10 -14.80 43.57
N ARG A 41 64.53 -16.01 43.16
CA ARG A 41 65.20 -17.00 44.03
C ARG A 41 66.72 -16.82 43.97
N GLY A 42 67.43 -17.20 45.05
CA GLY A 42 68.90 -17.27 45.05
C GLY A 42 69.45 -18.20 43.95
N ALA A 43 70.62 -17.86 43.41
CA ALA A 43 71.21 -18.49 42.23
C ALA A 43 71.36 -20.02 42.39
N ILE A 44 70.84 -20.78 41.43
CA ILE A 44 70.91 -22.25 41.41
C ILE A 44 72.30 -22.72 40.92
N PHE A 45 72.93 -21.94 40.03
CA PHE A 45 74.29 -22.15 39.53
C PHE A 45 75.16 -20.92 39.85
N PRO A 46 76.39 -21.10 40.36
CA PRO A 46 77.28 -19.98 40.70
C PRO A 46 77.64 -19.07 39.51
N GLU A 47 77.66 -19.62 38.28
CA GLU A 47 77.95 -18.83 37.07
C GLU A 47 76.80 -17.90 36.64
N PHE A 48 75.60 -18.06 37.23
CA PHE A 48 74.41 -17.26 36.92
C PHE A 48 73.90 -16.50 38.16
N ASP A 49 74.81 -15.86 38.89
CA ASP A 49 74.46 -14.98 40.01
C ASP A 49 74.09 -13.56 39.52
N TYR A 50 72.79 -13.30 39.46
CA TYR A 50 72.21 -12.02 39.05
C TYR A 50 72.10 -10.99 40.20
N SER A 51 72.62 -11.29 41.39
CA SER A 51 72.50 -10.42 42.57
C SER A 51 73.13 -9.03 42.40
N LYS A 52 74.05 -8.87 41.44
CA LYS A 52 74.73 -7.60 41.12
C LYS A 52 74.36 -6.99 39.76
N THR A 53 73.43 -7.60 39.02
CA THR A 53 73.06 -7.14 37.66
C THR A 53 71.84 -6.22 37.64
N GLY A 54 71.43 -5.67 38.79
CA GLY A 54 70.29 -4.75 38.91
C GLY A 54 70.42 -3.52 38.00
N GLU A 55 71.60 -2.89 37.97
CA GLU A 55 71.87 -1.71 37.13
C GLU A 55 71.72 -2.00 35.62
N ILE A 56 72.00 -3.24 35.19
CA ILE A 56 71.79 -3.67 33.80
C ILE A 56 70.29 -3.79 33.51
N GLY A 57 69.53 -4.37 34.44
CA GLY A 57 68.06 -4.42 34.35
C GLY A 57 67.43 -3.04 34.31
N ASP A 58 67.88 -2.11 35.14
CA ASP A 58 67.42 -0.72 35.19
C ASP A 58 67.75 0.03 33.88
N THR A 59 68.93 -0.22 33.30
CA THR A 59 69.33 0.37 32.02
C THR A 59 68.48 -0.18 30.87
N ILE A 60 68.27 -1.50 30.81
CA ILE A 60 67.42 -2.13 29.80
C ILE A 60 65.97 -1.66 29.95
N GLY A 61 65.43 -1.62 31.17
CA GLY A 61 64.08 -1.13 31.45
C GLY A 61 63.90 0.34 31.10
N GLY A 62 64.82 1.20 31.53
CA GLY A 62 64.78 2.65 31.27
C GLY A 62 64.92 3.00 29.79
N VAL A 63 65.73 2.26 29.03
CA VAL A 63 65.87 2.44 27.58
C VAL A 63 64.72 1.81 26.80
N SER A 64 64.26 0.61 27.16
CA SER A 64 63.22 -0.12 26.40
C SER A 64 61.79 0.37 26.65
N ALA A 65 61.47 0.84 27.85
CA ALA A 65 60.11 1.23 28.22
C ALA A 65 59.52 2.34 27.31
N PRO A 66 60.25 3.41 26.93
CA PRO A 66 59.75 4.40 25.98
C PRO A 66 59.43 3.83 24.59
N PHE A 67 60.23 2.88 24.09
CA PHE A 67 59.98 2.24 22.79
C PHE A 67 58.76 1.33 22.83
N ILE A 68 58.63 0.51 23.88
CA ILE A 68 57.45 -0.34 24.09
C ILE A 68 56.20 0.54 24.24
N GLY A 69 56.30 1.63 25.00
CA GLY A 69 55.23 2.61 25.16
C GLY A 69 54.82 3.26 23.83
N MET A 70 55.78 3.63 22.99
CA MET A 70 55.52 4.20 21.66
C MET A 70 54.81 3.21 20.73
N ILE A 71 55.24 1.94 20.73
CA ILE A 71 54.57 0.86 20.00
C ILE A 71 53.14 0.69 20.54
N GLY A 72 52.97 0.70 21.86
CA GLY A 72 51.65 0.63 22.50
C GLY A 72 50.73 1.76 22.04
N VAL A 73 51.20 3.01 22.08
CA VAL A 73 50.44 4.18 21.59
C VAL A 73 50.07 4.03 20.12
N PHE A 74 51.00 3.59 19.27
CA PHE A 74 50.73 3.39 17.84
C PHE A 74 49.69 2.29 17.59
N LEU A 75 49.81 1.15 18.28
CA LEU A 75 48.85 0.04 18.18
C LEU A 75 47.47 0.44 18.71
N THR A 76 47.41 1.17 19.83
CA THR A 76 46.17 1.71 20.38
C THR A 76 45.53 2.71 19.43
N PHE A 77 46.32 3.61 18.83
CA PHE A 77 45.83 4.53 17.80
C PHE A 77 45.29 3.78 16.58
N ALA A 78 46.02 2.78 16.08
CA ALA A 78 45.58 1.95 14.96
C ALA A 78 44.28 1.20 15.28
N ALA A 79 44.13 0.66 16.49
CA ALA A 79 42.90 0.02 16.95
C ALA A 79 41.72 1.00 16.97
N PHE A 80 41.90 2.20 17.54
CA PHE A 80 40.87 3.24 17.55
C PHE A 80 40.52 3.72 16.15
N TYR A 81 41.51 3.86 15.25
CA TYR A 81 41.27 4.26 13.87
C TYR A 81 40.44 3.22 13.11
N ILE A 82 40.74 1.92 13.27
CA ILE A 82 39.94 0.83 12.69
C ILE A 82 38.51 0.85 13.27
N GLN A 83 38.36 1.04 14.58
CA GLN A 83 37.05 1.13 15.23
C GLN A 83 36.24 2.34 14.74
N TYR A 84 36.88 3.50 14.60
CA TYR A 84 36.26 4.69 14.03
C TYR A 84 35.73 4.42 12.62
N LYS A 85 36.56 3.80 11.77
CA LYS A 85 36.16 3.42 10.41
C LYS A 85 34.99 2.43 10.40
N ALA A 86 34.99 1.42 11.27
CA ALA A 86 33.90 0.46 11.39
C ALA A 86 32.59 1.14 11.84
N ASN A 87 32.66 2.09 12.76
CA ASN A 87 31.50 2.86 13.22
C ASN A 87 30.87 3.70 12.11
N GLN A 88 31.65 4.30 11.21
CA GLN A 88 31.10 5.02 10.05
C GLN A 88 30.23 4.10 9.19
N THR A 89 30.74 2.90 8.87
CA THR A 89 29.96 1.89 8.14
C THR A 89 28.69 1.48 8.89
N HIS A 90 28.75 1.32 10.21
CA HIS A 90 27.56 0.99 11.01
C HIS A 90 26.51 2.10 10.95
N ILE A 91 26.92 3.38 10.98
CA ILE A 91 26.00 4.51 10.83
C ILE A 91 25.32 4.48 9.46
N GLU A 92 26.08 4.25 8.38
CA GLU A 92 25.53 4.14 7.03
C GLU A 92 24.51 3.00 6.92
N GLN A 93 24.82 1.83 7.48
CA GLN A 93 23.92 0.68 7.51
C GLN A 93 22.66 0.97 8.34
N PHE A 94 22.79 1.65 9.48
CA PHE A 94 21.67 2.03 10.33
C PHE A 94 20.72 2.99 9.60
N VAL A 95 21.23 4.00 8.90
CA VAL A 95 20.42 4.92 8.10
C VAL A 95 19.69 4.17 6.98
N GLN A 96 20.36 3.26 6.27
CA GLN A 96 19.72 2.45 5.23
C GLN A 96 18.63 1.52 5.80
N GLN A 97 18.85 0.96 6.99
CA GLN A 97 17.86 0.13 7.67
C GLN A 97 16.63 0.95 8.07
N TYR A 98 16.85 2.13 8.66
CA TYR A 98 15.79 3.05 9.05
C TYR A 98 14.93 3.47 7.84
N ASP A 99 15.57 3.85 6.73
CA ASP A 99 14.86 4.21 5.49
C ASP A 99 14.05 3.02 4.93
N LYS A 100 14.61 1.82 4.97
CA LYS A 100 13.92 0.59 4.54
C LYS A 100 12.74 0.25 5.45
N GLU A 101 12.88 0.44 6.75
CA GLU A 101 11.83 0.22 7.75
C GLU A 101 10.65 1.17 7.51
N GLN A 102 10.91 2.47 7.34
CA GLN A 102 9.89 3.47 7.00
C GLN A 102 9.14 3.11 5.71
N LYS A 103 9.86 2.63 4.68
CA LYS A 103 9.24 2.16 3.44
C LYS A 103 8.36 0.93 3.65
N ASN A 104 8.81 -0.01 4.46
CA ASN A 104 8.05 -1.22 4.75
C ASN A 104 6.78 -0.90 5.56
N GLU A 105 6.89 -0.02 6.56
CA GLU A 105 5.73 0.45 7.33
C GLU A 105 4.68 1.10 6.43
N ALA A 106 5.08 2.01 5.53
CA ALA A 106 4.17 2.61 4.57
C ALA A 106 3.49 1.56 3.68
N ARG A 107 4.25 0.56 3.20
CA ARG A 107 3.71 -0.55 2.38
C ARG A 107 2.72 -1.40 3.18
N ASP A 108 2.99 -1.66 4.44
CA ASP A 108 2.16 -2.51 5.29
C ASP A 108 0.87 -1.80 5.70
N ILE A 109 0.91 -0.49 5.98
CA ILE A 109 -0.29 0.35 6.15
C ILE A 109 -1.14 0.31 4.88
N CYS A 110 -0.52 0.46 3.71
CA CYS A 110 -1.26 0.41 2.44
C CYS A 110 -1.91 -0.96 2.21
N LYS A 111 -1.20 -2.06 2.46
CA LYS A 111 -1.77 -3.41 2.37
C LYS A 111 -2.95 -3.59 3.31
N TRP A 112 -2.81 -3.15 4.57
CA TRP A 112 -3.88 -3.20 5.55
C TRP A 112 -5.12 -2.41 5.09
N LEU A 113 -4.93 -1.20 4.53
CA LEU A 113 -6.03 -0.41 3.96
C LEU A 113 -6.71 -1.12 2.78
N ILE A 114 -5.93 -1.78 1.91
CA ILE A 114 -6.48 -2.58 0.80
C ILE A 114 -7.31 -3.74 1.35
N GLU A 115 -6.79 -4.48 2.33
CA GLU A 115 -7.50 -5.58 2.98
C GLU A 115 -8.81 -5.12 3.60
N LYS A 116 -8.80 -3.99 4.33
CA LYS A 116 -10.02 -3.38 4.88
C LYS A 116 -11.02 -2.94 3.81
N ASN A 117 -10.55 -2.41 2.68
CA ASN A 117 -11.43 -2.08 1.58
C ASN A 117 -12.13 -3.32 0.99
N ARG A 118 -11.41 -4.45 0.91
CA ARG A 118 -11.99 -5.73 0.46
C ARG A 118 -12.95 -6.35 1.47
N GLU A 119 -12.68 -6.21 2.77
CA GLU A 119 -13.64 -6.59 3.81
C GLU A 119 -14.98 -5.86 3.63
N ILE A 120 -14.95 -4.54 3.34
CA ILE A 120 -16.18 -3.77 3.07
C ILE A 120 -16.86 -4.24 1.78
N ALA A 121 -16.10 -4.47 0.70
CA ALA A 121 -16.66 -5.01 -0.54
C ALA A 121 -17.40 -6.33 -0.30
N ASN A 122 -16.83 -7.21 0.54
CA ASN A 122 -17.41 -8.49 0.90
C ASN A 122 -18.65 -8.40 1.80
N GLN A 123 -18.88 -7.26 2.46
CA GLN A 123 -20.10 -6.98 3.21
C GLN A 123 -21.27 -6.59 2.30
N VAL A 124 -21.02 -6.22 1.04
CA VAL A 124 -22.09 -6.00 0.06
C VAL A 124 -22.78 -7.35 -0.18
N HIS A 125 -24.02 -7.46 0.28
CA HIS A 125 -24.85 -8.65 0.09
C HIS A 125 -26.14 -8.26 -0.62
N VAL A 126 -26.54 -9.11 -1.56
CA VAL A 126 -27.82 -9.01 -2.26
C VAL A 126 -28.41 -10.41 -2.27
N ASN A 127 -29.45 -10.64 -1.45
CA ASN A 127 -30.01 -11.96 -1.20
C ASN A 127 -28.90 -12.99 -0.86
N ASP A 128 -28.75 -14.03 -1.69
CA ASP A 128 -27.74 -15.08 -1.52
C ASP A 128 -26.37 -14.72 -2.14
N MET A 129 -26.30 -13.65 -2.94
CA MET A 129 -25.06 -13.15 -3.53
C MET A 129 -24.28 -12.31 -2.53
N LYS A 130 -22.95 -12.45 -2.54
CA LYS A 130 -22.04 -11.71 -1.66
C LYS A 130 -20.83 -11.20 -2.43
N GLY A 131 -20.29 -10.07 -1.95
CA GLY A 131 -19.01 -9.53 -2.39
C GLY A 131 -19.04 -8.99 -3.82
N ALA A 132 -17.93 -9.19 -4.54
CA ALA A 132 -17.70 -8.62 -5.87
C ALA A 132 -18.80 -8.97 -6.88
N SER A 133 -19.45 -10.13 -6.75
CA SER A 133 -20.56 -10.55 -7.63
C SER A 133 -21.79 -9.64 -7.51
N CYS A 134 -22.00 -8.98 -6.36
CA CYS A 134 -23.10 -8.04 -6.18
C CYS A 134 -22.91 -6.75 -7.01
N PHE A 135 -21.67 -6.37 -7.34
CA PHE A 135 -21.42 -5.13 -8.07
C PHE A 135 -21.97 -5.13 -9.49
N SER A 136 -22.15 -6.30 -10.13
CA SER A 136 -22.83 -6.35 -11.43
C SER A 136 -24.29 -5.94 -11.34
N LEU A 137 -24.98 -6.30 -10.25
CA LEU A 137 -26.36 -5.87 -9.99
C LEU A 137 -26.43 -4.36 -9.73
N LEU A 138 -25.51 -3.85 -8.93
CA LEU A 138 -25.39 -2.42 -8.65
C LEU A 138 -25.15 -1.61 -9.92
N CYS A 139 -24.33 -2.12 -10.86
CA CYS A 139 -24.12 -1.48 -12.15
C CYS A 139 -25.41 -1.43 -12.97
N GLN A 140 -26.17 -2.52 -12.99
CA GLN A 140 -27.44 -2.59 -13.69
C GLN A 140 -28.50 -1.68 -13.08
N GLU A 141 -28.53 -1.55 -11.75
CA GLU A 141 -29.46 -0.64 -11.06
C GLU A 141 -29.11 0.82 -11.34
N TYR A 142 -27.81 1.14 -11.31
CA TYR A 142 -27.34 2.45 -11.70
C TYR A 142 -27.69 2.75 -13.16
N GLU A 143 -27.50 1.81 -14.08
CA GLU A 143 -27.89 1.95 -15.49
C GLU A 143 -29.39 2.21 -15.63
N LEU A 144 -30.23 1.47 -14.92
CA LEU A 144 -31.68 1.70 -14.91
C LEU A 144 -32.02 3.10 -14.38
N THR A 145 -31.39 3.52 -13.28
CA THR A 145 -31.56 4.86 -12.69
C THR A 145 -31.17 5.94 -13.69
N TYR A 146 -30.07 5.74 -14.42
CA TYR A 146 -29.62 6.65 -15.48
C TYR A 146 -30.59 6.71 -16.66
N ARG A 147 -31.05 5.56 -17.16
CA ARG A 147 -32.01 5.50 -18.28
C ARG A 147 -33.31 6.22 -17.94
N ILE A 148 -33.83 6.04 -16.72
CA ILE A 148 -35.01 6.76 -16.25
C ILE A 148 -34.71 8.26 -16.14
N ALA A 149 -33.60 8.65 -15.50
CA ALA A 149 -33.23 10.08 -15.38
C ALA A 149 -33.07 10.75 -16.74
N LYS A 150 -32.49 10.05 -17.73
CA LYS A 150 -32.31 10.55 -19.08
C LYS A 150 -33.64 10.91 -19.75
N ILE A 151 -34.68 10.06 -19.61
CA ILE A 151 -36.03 10.34 -20.14
C ILE A 151 -36.59 11.66 -19.58
N PHE A 152 -36.32 11.98 -18.31
CA PHE A 152 -36.84 13.18 -17.67
C PHE A 152 -36.02 14.44 -17.98
N PHE A 153 -34.71 14.28 -18.16
CA PHE A 153 -33.78 15.41 -18.08
C PHE A 153 -32.97 15.66 -19.35
N GLU A 154 -33.00 14.79 -20.38
CA GLU A 154 -32.13 14.97 -21.56
C GLU A 154 -32.40 16.26 -22.35
N GLU A 155 -33.62 16.79 -22.29
CA GLU A 155 -33.97 18.05 -22.98
C GLU A 155 -33.51 19.30 -22.20
N ILE A 156 -33.21 19.17 -20.90
CA ILE A 156 -32.97 20.30 -20.00
C ILE A 156 -31.59 20.30 -19.34
N LEU A 157 -30.93 19.15 -19.25
CA LEU A 157 -29.66 18.97 -18.58
C LEU A 157 -28.63 18.33 -19.51
N ASP A 158 -27.36 18.66 -19.30
CA ASP A 158 -26.27 17.97 -19.97
C ASP A 158 -26.07 16.55 -19.40
N ASN A 159 -25.38 15.71 -20.16
CA ASN A 159 -25.16 14.33 -19.76
C ASN A 159 -24.38 14.20 -18.44
N SER A 160 -23.49 15.16 -18.13
CA SER A 160 -22.73 15.15 -16.87
C SER A 160 -23.63 15.40 -15.66
N ALA A 161 -24.60 16.31 -15.75
CA ALA A 161 -25.58 16.55 -14.70
C ALA A 161 -26.51 15.34 -14.52
N ILE A 162 -26.92 14.69 -15.61
CA ILE A 162 -27.73 13.45 -15.57
C ILE A 162 -26.94 12.34 -14.86
N ILE A 163 -25.68 12.08 -15.25
CA ILE A 163 -24.80 11.10 -14.57
C ILE A 163 -24.74 11.37 -13.07
N ASN A 164 -24.54 12.63 -12.69
CA ASN A 164 -24.45 13.04 -11.29
C ASN A 164 -25.76 12.79 -10.53
N ILE A 165 -26.90 13.25 -11.06
CA ILE A 165 -28.21 13.04 -10.44
C ILE A 165 -28.50 11.55 -10.28
N SER A 166 -28.32 10.77 -11.35
CA SER A 166 -28.55 9.33 -11.33
C SER A 166 -27.68 8.64 -10.29
N TYR A 167 -26.40 9.02 -10.16
CA TYR A 167 -25.50 8.37 -9.21
C TYR A 167 -25.85 8.72 -7.76
N VAL A 168 -26.19 10.00 -7.50
CA VAL A 168 -26.61 10.44 -6.17
C VAL A 168 -27.90 9.75 -5.74
N VAL A 169 -28.90 9.66 -6.63
CA VAL A 169 -30.15 8.98 -6.32
C VAL A 169 -29.96 7.47 -6.19
N PHE A 170 -29.14 6.84 -7.03
CA PHE A 170 -28.74 5.43 -6.86
C PHE A 170 -28.09 5.18 -5.50
N LEU A 171 -27.18 6.06 -5.07
CA LEU A 171 -26.49 5.91 -3.80
C LEU A 171 -27.44 6.14 -2.62
N ASN A 172 -28.31 7.14 -2.67
CA ASN A 172 -29.22 7.47 -1.57
C ASN A 172 -30.48 6.60 -1.52
N GLY A 173 -30.90 6.05 -2.66
CA GLY A 173 -32.19 5.38 -2.83
C GLY A 173 -33.37 6.34 -2.89
N VAL A 174 -34.58 5.78 -2.84
CA VAL A 174 -35.85 6.51 -2.74
C VAL A 174 -36.64 6.06 -1.51
N GLY A 175 -37.24 7.02 -0.81
CA GLY A 175 -37.94 6.77 0.45
C GLY A 175 -37.93 7.99 1.37
N PRO A 176 -38.67 7.99 2.49
CA PRO A 176 -38.92 9.22 3.26
C PRO A 176 -37.66 10.00 3.68
N ILE A 177 -36.60 9.29 4.06
CA ILE A 177 -35.31 9.91 4.45
C ILE A 177 -34.50 10.27 3.20
N SER A 178 -34.38 9.35 2.25
CA SER A 178 -33.61 9.54 1.01
C SER A 178 -34.16 10.68 0.15
N ASP A 179 -35.49 10.79 0.04
CA ASP A 179 -36.18 11.86 -0.67
C ASP A 179 -35.83 13.23 -0.10
N LYS A 180 -35.72 13.34 1.24
CA LYS A 180 -35.31 14.59 1.89
C LYS A 180 -33.89 14.98 1.49
N ILE A 181 -32.96 14.01 1.50
CA ILE A 181 -31.56 14.23 1.11
C ILE A 181 -31.48 14.60 -0.38
N ASN A 182 -32.19 13.86 -1.22
CA ASN A 182 -32.22 14.07 -2.66
C ASN A 182 -32.81 15.44 -3.04
N ARG A 183 -33.91 15.86 -2.38
CA ARG A 183 -34.52 17.18 -2.57
C ARG A 183 -33.65 18.33 -2.09
N ASP A 184 -32.89 18.14 -1.01
CA ASP A 184 -31.92 19.14 -0.55
C ASP A 184 -30.88 19.44 -1.65
N LEU A 185 -30.44 18.41 -2.38
CA LEU A 185 -29.46 18.54 -3.46
C LEU A 185 -30.07 19.02 -4.79
N PHE A 186 -31.30 18.61 -5.14
CA PHE A 186 -31.82 18.77 -6.50
C PHE A 186 -33.21 19.42 -6.62
N SER A 187 -33.74 20.03 -5.56
CA SER A 187 -35.03 20.76 -5.62
C SER A 187 -35.08 21.89 -6.65
N HIS A 188 -33.93 22.40 -7.10
CA HIS A 188 -33.82 23.40 -8.15
C HIS A 188 -33.98 22.82 -9.57
N VAL A 189 -33.92 21.49 -9.73
CA VAL A 189 -34.04 20.81 -11.02
C VAL A 189 -35.52 20.58 -11.33
N SER A 190 -36.00 21.18 -12.42
CA SER A 190 -37.38 20.98 -12.89
C SER A 190 -37.64 19.52 -13.23
N GLY A 191 -38.77 18.95 -12.81
CA GLY A 191 -39.11 17.55 -13.06
C GLY A 191 -38.55 16.55 -12.04
N PHE A 192 -37.83 17.02 -11.01
CA PHE A 192 -37.14 16.13 -10.06
C PHE A 192 -38.09 15.32 -9.18
N ASP A 193 -39.18 15.91 -8.71
CA ASP A 193 -40.17 15.21 -7.89
C ASP A 193 -40.90 14.13 -8.72
N GLU A 194 -41.23 14.42 -9.97
CA GLU A 194 -41.83 13.47 -10.90
C GLU A 194 -40.89 12.30 -11.19
N PHE A 195 -39.58 12.57 -11.34
CA PHE A 195 -38.56 11.54 -11.47
C PHE A 195 -38.48 10.61 -10.24
N ILE A 196 -38.48 11.18 -9.03
CA ILE A 196 -38.47 10.38 -7.79
C ILE A 196 -39.74 9.53 -7.67
N GLU A 197 -40.91 10.06 -8.01
CA GLU A 197 -42.17 9.30 -8.01
C GLU A 197 -42.16 8.18 -9.07
N GLN A 198 -41.56 8.41 -10.24
CA GLN A 198 -41.38 7.38 -11.25
C GLN A 198 -40.49 6.23 -10.72
N LEU A 199 -39.37 6.55 -10.06
CA LEU A 199 -38.51 5.52 -9.45
C LEU A 199 -39.24 4.71 -8.38
N LYS A 200 -40.04 5.36 -7.51
CA LYS A 200 -40.88 4.66 -6.53
C LYS A 200 -41.95 3.79 -7.18
N SER A 201 -42.51 4.23 -8.31
CA SER A 201 -43.45 3.41 -9.08
C SER A 201 -42.76 2.17 -9.65
N SER A 202 -41.59 2.32 -10.27
CA SER A 202 -40.79 1.20 -10.78
C SER A 202 -40.39 0.24 -9.67
N LYS A 203 -39.95 0.77 -8.50
CA LYS A 203 -39.66 -0.02 -7.30
C LYS A 203 -40.83 -0.91 -6.90
N ARG A 204 -42.03 -0.32 -6.72
CA ARG A 204 -43.25 -1.05 -6.33
C ARG A 204 -43.64 -2.14 -7.33
N ASN A 205 -43.50 -1.86 -8.62
CA ASN A 205 -43.81 -2.84 -9.68
C ASN A 205 -42.87 -4.05 -9.62
N ILE A 206 -41.57 -3.81 -9.43
CA ILE A 206 -40.56 -4.87 -9.33
C ILE A 206 -40.75 -5.68 -8.04
N GLU A 207 -40.98 -5.02 -6.91
CA GLU A 207 -41.27 -5.71 -5.62
C GLU A 207 -42.54 -6.57 -5.71
N TYR A 208 -43.60 -6.04 -6.32
CA TYR A 208 -44.83 -6.79 -6.54
C TYR A 208 -44.57 -8.04 -7.41
N ALA A 209 -43.84 -7.87 -8.52
CA ALA A 209 -43.45 -8.98 -9.38
C ALA A 209 -42.69 -10.06 -8.59
N ILE A 210 -41.66 -9.68 -7.83
CA ILE A 210 -40.85 -10.59 -6.99
C ILE A 210 -41.74 -11.37 -6.03
N SER A 211 -42.69 -10.70 -5.36
CA SER A 211 -43.60 -11.35 -4.42
C SER A 211 -44.55 -12.36 -5.07
N ALA A 212 -44.91 -12.16 -6.34
CA ALA A 212 -45.89 -12.97 -7.06
C ALA A 212 -45.31 -14.29 -7.63
N LYS A 213 -43.99 -14.52 -7.55
CA LYS A 213 -43.30 -15.75 -8.03
C LYS A 213 -43.69 -16.21 -9.45
N SER A 214 -43.96 -15.30 -10.39
CA SER A 214 -44.26 -15.68 -11.78
C SER A 214 -42.99 -16.05 -12.56
N ALA A 215 -42.50 -17.27 -12.35
CA ALA A 215 -41.17 -17.74 -12.74
C ALA A 215 -40.97 -18.10 -14.23
N GLU A 216 -41.73 -17.54 -15.16
CA GLU A 216 -41.70 -18.00 -16.56
C GLU A 216 -41.62 -16.84 -17.55
N HIS A 217 -40.62 -15.97 -17.40
CA HIS A 217 -40.26 -15.01 -18.45
C HIS A 217 -38.76 -15.10 -18.74
N LEU A 218 -38.43 -15.13 -20.04
CA LEU A 218 -37.06 -14.94 -20.53
C LEU A 218 -36.58 -13.55 -20.06
N GLU A 219 -35.34 -13.46 -19.56
CA GLU A 219 -34.73 -12.20 -19.11
C GLU A 219 -34.51 -11.25 -20.30
N THR A 220 -35.55 -10.50 -20.68
CA THR A 220 -35.53 -9.60 -21.84
C THR A 220 -35.19 -8.14 -21.48
N SER A 221 -35.34 -7.76 -20.21
CA SER A 221 -35.05 -6.43 -19.66
C SER A 221 -34.22 -6.48 -18.38
N ILE A 222 -33.68 -5.33 -17.95
CA ILE A 222 -32.94 -5.21 -16.67
C ILE A 222 -33.87 -5.55 -15.50
N GLU A 223 -35.13 -5.11 -15.60
CA GLU A 223 -36.19 -5.34 -14.63
C GLU A 223 -36.55 -6.82 -14.52
N ASP A 224 -36.62 -7.56 -15.64
CA ASP A 224 -36.82 -9.02 -15.64
C ASP A 224 -35.70 -9.74 -14.88
N LYS A 225 -34.46 -9.24 -15.04
CA LYS A 225 -33.29 -9.77 -14.36
C LYS A 225 -33.33 -9.51 -12.85
N PHE A 226 -33.75 -8.31 -12.43
CA PHE A 226 -33.95 -8.04 -11.00
C PHE A 226 -35.03 -8.92 -10.40
N PHE A 227 -36.11 -9.13 -11.14
CA PHE A 227 -37.16 -10.06 -10.77
C PHE A 227 -36.63 -11.49 -10.61
N SER A 228 -35.86 -12.01 -11.59
CA SER A 228 -35.33 -13.38 -11.55
C SER A 228 -34.39 -13.62 -10.36
N MET A 229 -33.65 -12.59 -9.93
CA MET A 229 -32.74 -12.64 -8.78
C MET A 229 -33.37 -12.20 -7.45
N GLY A 230 -34.66 -11.83 -7.44
CA GLY A 230 -35.37 -11.34 -6.25
C GLY A 230 -34.79 -10.02 -5.70
N TYR A 231 -34.16 -9.20 -6.54
CA TYR A 231 -33.48 -7.99 -6.14
C TYR A 231 -34.44 -6.79 -6.07
N ALA A 232 -34.52 -6.12 -4.93
CA ALA A 232 -35.28 -4.87 -4.77
C ALA A 232 -34.37 -3.66 -5.09
N PRO A 233 -34.55 -2.99 -6.25
CA PRO A 233 -33.75 -1.82 -6.60
C PRO A 233 -34.24 -0.56 -5.87
N PHE A 234 -33.41 0.49 -5.92
CA PHE A 234 -33.65 1.83 -5.40
C PHE A 234 -33.78 1.91 -3.86
N GLU A 235 -33.25 0.92 -3.14
CA GLU A 235 -33.13 0.93 -1.67
C GLU A 235 -32.06 1.92 -1.16
N GLY A 236 -31.08 2.24 -2.01
CA GLY A 236 -29.94 3.06 -1.65
C GLY A 236 -28.81 2.25 -1.04
N HIS A 237 -27.59 2.67 -1.36
CA HIS A 237 -26.35 1.95 -1.06
C HIS A 237 -25.34 2.80 -0.30
N ASN A 238 -25.72 3.99 0.17
CA ASN A 238 -24.81 4.96 0.78
C ASN A 238 -24.08 4.42 2.00
N THR A 239 -24.74 3.61 2.83
CA THR A 239 -24.09 2.98 3.99
C THR A 239 -22.89 2.17 3.52
N THR A 240 -23.05 1.21 2.62
CA THR A 240 -21.95 0.31 2.24
C THR A 240 -21.01 0.94 1.22
N LEU A 241 -21.54 1.44 0.10
CA LEU A 241 -20.72 2.03 -0.97
C LEU A 241 -20.08 3.36 -0.55
N GLY A 242 -20.75 4.16 0.28
CA GLY A 242 -20.17 5.38 0.82
C GLY A 242 -18.96 5.09 1.71
N HIS A 243 -19.02 4.05 2.56
CA HIS A 243 -17.85 3.62 3.33
C HIS A 243 -16.75 3.05 2.42
N TYR A 244 -17.11 2.23 1.43
CA TYR A 244 -16.17 1.64 0.47
C TYR A 244 -15.36 2.72 -0.29
N PHE A 245 -16.03 3.67 -0.94
CA PHE A 245 -15.34 4.71 -1.71
C PHE A 245 -14.57 5.71 -0.85
N ARG A 246 -15.07 6.00 0.37
CA ARG A 246 -14.32 6.83 1.33
C ARG A 246 -13.01 6.17 1.73
N ASN A 247 -12.99 4.85 1.94
CA ASN A 247 -11.76 4.13 2.22
C ASN A 247 -10.80 4.10 1.03
N ILE A 248 -11.31 3.95 -0.21
CA ILE A 248 -10.48 4.10 -1.41
C ILE A 248 -9.85 5.49 -1.45
N TYR A 249 -10.63 6.56 -1.24
CA TYR A 249 -10.11 7.92 -1.22
C TYR A 249 -9.04 8.12 -0.14
N HIS A 250 -9.28 7.65 1.08
CA HIS A 250 -8.29 7.72 2.15
C HIS A 250 -7.02 6.96 1.80
N LEU A 251 -7.11 5.74 1.28
CA LEU A 251 -5.95 4.97 0.84
C LEU A 251 -5.14 5.72 -0.21
N LEU A 252 -5.80 6.26 -1.23
CA LEU A 252 -5.13 7.02 -2.30
C LEU A 252 -4.44 8.25 -1.74
N LYS A 253 -5.12 9.00 -0.88
CA LYS A 253 -4.56 10.18 -0.21
C LYS A 253 -3.37 9.81 0.67
N GLU A 254 -3.44 8.74 1.44
CA GLU A 254 -2.32 8.26 2.25
C GLU A 254 -1.13 7.93 1.35
N VAL A 255 -1.30 7.06 0.33
CA VAL A 255 -0.23 6.69 -0.62
C VAL A 255 0.38 7.93 -1.29
N ASP A 256 -0.45 8.88 -1.70
CA ASP A 256 0.01 10.09 -2.37
C ASP A 256 0.78 11.02 -1.45
N SER A 257 0.25 11.25 -0.24
CA SER A 257 0.80 12.16 0.76
C SER A 257 2.00 11.62 1.53
N TYR A 258 2.27 10.30 1.46
CA TYR A 258 3.47 9.69 2.05
C TYR A 258 4.73 10.41 1.55
N SER A 259 5.24 11.28 2.42
CA SER A 259 6.47 12.06 2.26
C SER A 259 7.56 11.52 3.19
N HIS A 260 7.18 10.99 4.36
CA HIS A 260 8.11 10.52 5.40
C HIS A 260 8.82 9.19 5.06
N GLY A 261 8.36 8.42 4.07
CA GLY A 261 8.96 7.13 3.69
C GLY A 261 9.81 7.15 2.42
N ASN A 262 10.00 8.30 1.75
CA ASN A 262 10.70 8.38 0.45
C ASN A 262 10.22 7.33 -0.58
N LEU A 263 8.92 6.99 -0.60
CA LEU A 263 8.37 6.17 -1.66
C LEU A 263 8.45 6.97 -2.96
N ASN A 264 9.18 6.44 -3.94
CA ASN A 264 9.22 7.07 -5.24
C ASN A 264 7.90 6.86 -5.99
N LEU A 265 7.70 7.61 -7.09
CA LEU A 265 6.47 7.55 -7.87
C LEU A 265 6.14 6.13 -8.37
N HIS A 266 7.16 5.35 -8.74
CA HIS A 266 6.96 3.97 -9.17
C HIS A 266 6.44 3.09 -8.03
N GLU A 267 7.00 3.21 -6.83
CA GLU A 267 6.54 2.45 -5.65
C GLU A 267 5.09 2.80 -5.29
N LYS A 268 4.73 4.09 -5.29
CA LYS A 268 3.36 4.55 -5.08
C LYS A 268 2.41 3.96 -6.12
N TYR A 269 2.79 4.02 -7.39
CA TYR A 269 2.01 3.45 -8.48
C TYR A 269 1.82 1.92 -8.32
N GLN A 270 2.85 1.17 -7.94
CA GLN A 270 2.70 -0.28 -7.72
C GLN A 270 1.74 -0.60 -6.57
N LEU A 271 1.78 0.18 -5.48
CA LEU A 271 0.85 0.00 -4.36
C LEU A 271 -0.60 0.22 -4.78
N VAL A 272 -0.91 1.31 -5.46
CA VAL A 272 -2.28 1.56 -5.95
C VAL A 272 -2.67 0.59 -7.05
N LYS A 273 -1.71 0.13 -7.88
CA LYS A 273 -1.96 -0.94 -8.84
C LYS A 273 -2.43 -2.21 -8.15
N HIS A 274 -1.88 -2.57 -6.98
CA HIS A 274 -2.37 -3.72 -6.23
C HIS A 274 -3.84 -3.57 -5.81
N LEU A 275 -4.26 -2.39 -5.35
CA LEU A 275 -5.67 -2.09 -5.09
C LEU A 275 -6.51 -2.31 -6.36
N ARG A 276 -6.13 -1.66 -7.48
CA ARG A 276 -6.85 -1.76 -8.76
C ARG A 276 -6.97 -3.20 -9.26
N THR A 277 -5.91 -4.00 -9.15
CA THR A 277 -5.92 -5.40 -9.60
C THR A 277 -6.82 -6.29 -8.77
N GLN A 278 -7.14 -5.90 -7.53
CA GLN A 278 -8.11 -6.62 -6.72
C GLN A 278 -9.54 -6.22 -7.10
N MET A 279 -9.80 -4.95 -7.44
CA MET A 279 -11.13 -4.50 -7.84
C MET A 279 -11.63 -5.27 -9.08
N SER A 280 -12.86 -5.78 -8.99
CA SER A 280 -13.58 -6.29 -10.15
C SER A 280 -13.85 -5.17 -11.15
N THR A 281 -14.11 -5.55 -12.40
CA THR A 281 -14.49 -4.60 -13.44
C THR A 281 -15.72 -3.78 -13.05
N TYR A 282 -16.71 -4.42 -12.42
CA TYR A 282 -17.92 -3.73 -11.95
C TYR A 282 -17.64 -2.77 -10.77
N GLU A 283 -16.73 -3.10 -9.86
CA GLU A 283 -16.24 -2.15 -8.84
C GLU A 283 -15.61 -0.91 -9.50
N GLN A 284 -14.82 -1.10 -10.57
CA GLN A 284 -14.25 0.02 -11.32
C GLN A 284 -15.31 0.85 -12.05
N VAL A 285 -16.38 0.23 -12.56
CA VAL A 285 -17.52 0.93 -13.19
C VAL A 285 -18.25 1.82 -12.17
N ILE A 286 -18.56 1.31 -10.98
CA ILE A 286 -19.18 2.14 -9.94
C ILE A 286 -18.21 3.23 -9.47
N LEU A 287 -16.91 2.94 -9.33
CA LEU A 287 -15.90 3.96 -9.01
C LEU A 287 -15.85 5.06 -10.07
N TYR A 288 -15.93 4.69 -11.35
CA TYR A 288 -15.98 5.62 -12.46
C TYR A 288 -17.16 6.58 -12.31
N PHE A 289 -18.38 6.09 -12.13
CA PHE A 289 -19.53 6.98 -11.94
C PHE A 289 -19.49 7.75 -10.61
N ASN A 290 -18.93 7.16 -9.55
CA ASN A 290 -18.68 7.86 -8.30
C ASN A 290 -17.81 9.10 -8.51
N SER A 291 -16.70 8.95 -9.25
CA SER A 291 -15.75 10.02 -9.53
C SER A 291 -16.33 11.16 -10.38
N LEU A 292 -17.41 10.90 -11.13
CA LEU A 292 -18.14 11.90 -11.90
C LEU A 292 -19.27 12.57 -11.10
N SER A 293 -19.60 12.03 -9.92
CA SER A 293 -20.64 12.58 -9.04
C SER A 293 -20.09 13.56 -8.01
N VAL A 294 -20.97 14.33 -7.38
CA VAL A 294 -20.64 15.22 -6.26
C VAL A 294 -19.98 14.48 -5.08
N TYR A 295 -20.28 13.20 -4.85
CA TYR A 295 -19.69 12.43 -3.76
C TYR A 295 -18.24 12.04 -4.01
N GLY A 296 -17.88 11.75 -5.26
CA GLY A 296 -16.53 11.31 -5.64
C GLY A 296 -15.69 12.40 -6.29
N ARG A 297 -16.20 13.64 -6.41
CA ARG A 297 -15.50 14.78 -7.01
C ARG A 297 -14.06 14.96 -6.50
N PRO A 298 -13.75 14.80 -5.19
CA PRO A 298 -12.35 14.89 -4.72
C PRO A 298 -11.40 13.88 -5.39
N LEU A 299 -11.85 12.68 -5.76
CA LEU A 299 -11.01 11.70 -6.47
C LEU A 299 -10.57 12.21 -7.84
N LYS A 300 -11.47 12.94 -8.52
CA LYS A 300 -11.22 13.52 -9.85
C LYS A 300 -10.38 14.78 -9.75
N GLU A 301 -10.69 15.68 -8.80
CA GLU A 301 -9.96 16.94 -8.61
C GLU A 301 -8.49 16.73 -8.20
N GLU A 302 -8.21 15.70 -7.39
CA GLU A 302 -6.84 15.31 -7.01
C GLU A 302 -6.11 14.53 -8.13
N GLY A 303 -6.79 14.22 -9.24
CA GLY A 303 -6.24 13.51 -10.40
C GLY A 303 -5.87 12.04 -10.11
N TYR A 304 -6.41 11.43 -9.05
CA TYR A 304 -6.06 10.07 -8.67
C TYR A 304 -6.49 9.02 -9.68
N ILE A 305 -7.61 9.24 -10.38
CA ILE A 305 -8.13 8.32 -11.39
C ILE A 305 -7.12 8.15 -12.53
N GLU A 306 -6.64 9.25 -13.12
CA GLU A 306 -5.64 9.22 -14.19
C GLU A 306 -4.26 8.80 -13.68
N LYS A 307 -3.78 9.41 -12.58
CA LYS A 307 -2.44 9.17 -12.01
C LYS A 307 -2.18 7.69 -11.73
N TYR A 308 -3.17 6.99 -11.22
CA TYR A 308 -3.06 5.57 -10.86
C TYR A 308 -3.80 4.64 -11.82
N LYS A 309 -4.37 5.18 -12.91
CA LYS A 309 -5.10 4.45 -13.94
C LYS A 309 -6.22 3.56 -13.35
N LEU A 310 -6.97 4.06 -12.37
CA LEU A 310 -7.91 3.29 -11.54
C LEU A 310 -9.05 2.61 -12.34
N VAL A 311 -9.42 3.21 -13.47
CA VAL A 311 -10.50 2.73 -14.36
C VAL A 311 -9.99 1.99 -15.61
N LYS A 312 -8.69 1.67 -15.67
CA LYS A 312 -8.04 1.09 -16.86
C LYS A 312 -8.68 -0.21 -17.36
N ASN A 313 -9.28 -1.02 -16.47
CA ASN A 313 -9.76 -2.36 -16.82
C ASN A 313 -11.24 -2.38 -17.23
N ILE A 314 -11.90 -1.23 -17.40
CA ILE A 314 -13.32 -1.16 -17.78
C ILE A 314 -13.50 -1.43 -19.29
N PRO A 315 -14.26 -2.47 -19.69
CA PRO A 315 -14.78 -2.61 -21.05
C PRO A 315 -15.75 -1.49 -21.38
N PHE A 316 -15.59 -0.86 -22.54
CA PHE A 316 -16.43 0.27 -22.94
C PHE A 316 -17.94 -0.03 -22.98
N PRO A 317 -18.40 -1.24 -23.41
CA PRO A 317 -19.83 -1.56 -23.42
C PRO A 317 -20.50 -1.50 -22.04
N LEU A 318 -19.75 -1.59 -20.94
CA LEU A 318 -20.33 -1.49 -19.59
C LEU A 318 -20.68 -0.06 -19.18
N VAL A 319 -20.23 0.95 -19.92
CA VAL A 319 -20.43 2.37 -19.58
C VAL A 319 -20.97 3.19 -20.74
N GLU A 320 -21.07 2.61 -21.94
CA GLU A 320 -21.48 3.30 -23.17
C GLU A 320 -22.88 3.93 -23.08
N PHE A 321 -23.77 3.37 -22.25
CA PHE A 321 -25.10 3.91 -22.03
C PHE A 321 -25.08 5.35 -21.51
N ALA A 322 -24.01 5.73 -20.80
CA ALA A 322 -23.81 7.06 -20.22
C ALA A 322 -22.75 7.89 -20.97
N GLY A 323 -22.34 7.46 -22.17
CA GLY A 323 -21.38 8.18 -23.02
C GLY A 323 -19.97 7.58 -23.04
N ASP A 324 -19.04 8.31 -23.65
CA ASP A 324 -17.67 7.83 -23.86
C ASP A 324 -16.78 8.06 -22.63
N ILE A 325 -16.25 6.97 -22.08
CA ILE A 325 -15.31 7.00 -20.94
C ILE A 325 -14.02 7.76 -21.26
N LYS A 326 -13.55 7.72 -22.51
CA LYS A 326 -12.33 8.44 -22.91
C LYS A 326 -12.51 9.95 -22.88
N GLY A 327 -13.73 10.43 -23.15
CA GLY A 327 -14.06 11.84 -23.02
C GLY A 327 -13.92 12.36 -21.59
N ASN A 328 -14.07 11.48 -20.58
CA ASN A 328 -13.95 11.84 -19.18
C ASN A 328 -12.54 11.63 -18.60
N TYR A 329 -11.77 10.67 -19.13
CA TYR A 329 -10.45 10.27 -18.64
C TYR A 329 -9.48 9.98 -19.80
N GLY A 330 -9.16 11.01 -20.59
CA GLY A 330 -8.38 10.88 -21.83
C GLY A 330 -6.93 10.39 -21.66
N ASP A 331 -6.33 10.65 -20.50
CA ASP A 331 -4.94 10.25 -20.21
C ASP A 331 -4.80 8.77 -19.79
N VAL A 332 -5.93 8.06 -19.60
CA VAL A 332 -5.93 6.66 -19.23
C VAL A 332 -5.81 5.78 -20.48
N GLU A 333 -4.73 5.02 -20.55
CA GLU A 333 -4.58 3.94 -21.53
C GLU A 333 -5.45 2.74 -21.11
N PHE A 334 -6.64 2.59 -21.72
CA PHE A 334 -7.58 1.52 -21.40
C PHE A 334 -7.13 0.17 -21.96
N GLU A 335 -7.23 -0.89 -21.15
CA GLU A 335 -6.90 -2.26 -21.57
C GLU A 335 -7.85 -2.77 -22.67
N TRP A 336 -9.09 -2.25 -22.71
CA TRP A 336 -10.08 -2.66 -23.69
C TRP A 336 -9.67 -2.38 -25.14
N ASP A 337 -8.90 -1.30 -25.38
CA ASP A 337 -8.35 -1.02 -26.71
C ASP A 337 -7.38 -2.13 -27.15
N GLU A 338 -6.50 -2.56 -26.23
CA GLU A 338 -5.55 -3.65 -26.47
C GLU A 338 -6.26 -5.00 -26.66
N ILE A 339 -7.37 -5.24 -25.94
CA ILE A 339 -8.17 -6.46 -26.09
C ILE A 339 -8.84 -6.48 -27.46
N ARG A 340 -9.45 -5.38 -27.88
CA ARG A 340 -10.11 -5.27 -29.20
C ARG A 340 -9.11 -5.49 -30.34
N ALA A 341 -7.94 -4.86 -30.28
CA ALA A 341 -6.89 -5.02 -31.27
C ALA A 341 -6.33 -6.45 -31.36
N ARG A 342 -6.49 -7.27 -30.31
CA ARG A 342 -6.11 -8.70 -30.30
C ARG A 342 -7.22 -9.62 -30.81
N SER A 343 -8.47 -9.13 -30.87
CA SER A 343 -9.63 -9.89 -31.34
C SER A 343 -9.90 -9.75 -32.83
N GLU A 344 -9.39 -8.66 -33.43
CA GLU A 344 -9.29 -8.42 -34.87
C GLU A 344 -8.09 -9.17 -35.45
#